data_AF-A0A7N4NV57-F1
#
_entry.id   AF-A0A7N4NV57-F1
#
_cell.length_a   1.000
_cell.length_b   1.000
_cell.length_c   1.000
_cell.angle_alpha   90.00
_cell.angle_beta   90.00
_cell.angle_gamma   90.00
#
_symmetry.space_group_name_H-M   'P 1'
#
loop_
_entity.id
_entity.type
_entity.pdbx_description
1 polymer ?
#
loop_
_entity_poly.entity_id
_entity_poly.type
_entity_poly.pdbx_seq_one_letter_code
_entity_poly.pdbx_strand_id
1 'polypeptide(L)'
;MVPRPAYKALSGPQEAWSGSGDIAYNAPPSDLLPVGRSTFTGKPLAEEKAGLLTQPWYSAHCDRQTVENTLLLLRKDGSYTIRLSSDPQGLKPFTLAVFSHGHVYHIPIRWLEAQGQYALGRESRSSDKLFPTVASLVQHFSQHPLLLVNRCGGDRQHARLLFPTKA
;
A
#
# COMPACT_ATOMS: atom_id res chain seq x y z
N MET A 1 -8.19 30.39 34.81
CA MET A 1 -8.06 30.21 36.27
C MET A 1 -8.24 28.72 36.55
N VAL A 2 -7.14 28.00 36.75
CA VAL A 2 -7.14 26.55 37.00
C VAL A 2 -7.21 26.33 38.51
N PRO A 3 -8.11 25.49 39.03
CA PRO A 3 -7.91 24.87 40.33
C PRO A 3 -7.31 23.47 40.15
N ARG A 4 -6.12 23.27 40.71
CA ARG A 4 -5.55 21.94 40.96
C ARG A 4 -6.25 21.32 42.18
N PRO A 5 -6.60 20.03 42.17
CA PRO A 5 -7.17 19.37 43.33
C PRO A 5 -6.12 19.07 44.40
N ALA A 6 -6.55 19.20 45.66
CA ALA A 6 -5.80 18.87 46.86
C ALA A 6 -5.67 17.36 47.05
N TYR A 7 -4.51 16.94 47.55
CA TYR A 7 -4.17 15.59 47.95
C TYR A 7 -4.67 15.31 49.38
N LYS A 8 -5.21 14.12 49.65
CA LYS A 8 -4.70 13.20 50.68
C LYS A 8 -5.47 11.88 50.75
N ALA A 9 -4.69 10.83 51.01
CA ALA A 9 -5.02 9.42 51.16
C ALA A 9 -5.66 9.08 52.51
N LEU A 10 -6.29 7.91 52.62
CA LEU A 10 -6.13 7.00 53.76
C LEU A 10 -6.57 5.55 53.45
N SER A 11 -5.71 4.59 53.86
CA SER A 11 -5.86 3.16 54.25
C SER A 11 -7.09 2.36 53.79
N GLY A 12 -6.98 1.18 53.13
CA GLY A 12 -6.47 -0.12 53.63
C GLY A 12 -7.62 -0.97 54.23
N PRO A 13 -7.58 -2.32 54.43
CA PRO A 13 -6.63 -3.37 54.04
C PRO A 13 -7.25 -4.68 53.42
N GLN A 14 -6.39 -5.50 52.81
CA GLN A 14 -6.16 -6.98 52.89
C GLN A 14 -7.29 -8.06 53.02
N GLU A 15 -7.03 -9.18 52.31
CA GLU A 15 -7.46 -10.61 52.42
C GLU A 15 -8.78 -11.07 51.76
N ALA A 16 -8.68 -12.04 50.84
CA ALA A 16 -9.18 -13.42 51.04
C ALA A 16 -9.14 -14.22 49.71
N TRP A 17 -8.38 -15.32 49.70
CA TRP A 17 -8.51 -16.38 48.70
C TRP A 17 -9.64 -17.35 49.07
N SER A 18 -10.43 -17.80 48.09
CA SER A 18 -10.96 -19.19 47.98
C SER A 18 -11.88 -19.34 46.76
N GLY A 19 -11.76 -20.45 46.02
CA GLY A 19 -12.79 -20.87 45.06
C GLY A 19 -12.31 -21.84 43.98
N SER A 20 -12.16 -23.12 44.33
CA SER A 20 -11.95 -24.26 43.44
C SER A 20 -13.21 -24.56 42.60
N GLY A 21 -13.05 -25.08 41.37
CA GLY A 21 -14.17 -25.59 40.57
C GLY A 21 -13.74 -26.13 39.21
N ASP A 22 -13.35 -27.40 39.16
CA ASP A 22 -13.16 -28.19 37.96
C ASP A 22 -14.50 -28.37 37.21
N ILE A 23 -14.55 -28.06 35.92
CA ILE A 23 -15.52 -28.65 34.99
C ILE A 23 -14.87 -28.81 33.60
N ALA A 24 -14.62 -30.06 33.22
CA ALA A 24 -14.36 -30.46 31.85
C ALA A 24 -15.69 -30.82 31.17
N TYR A 25 -16.00 -30.20 30.03
CA TYR A 25 -16.93 -30.76 29.05
C TYR A 25 -16.43 -30.50 27.62
N ASN A 26 -16.01 -31.59 26.97
CA ASN A 26 -16.23 -31.97 25.59
C ASN A 26 -16.19 -30.91 24.47
N ALA A 27 -15.28 -31.12 23.51
CA ALA A 27 -15.47 -30.67 22.13
C ALA A 27 -16.70 -31.36 21.50
N PRO A 28 -17.35 -30.69 20.52
CA PRO A 28 -17.39 -31.26 19.18
C PRO A 28 -17.10 -30.23 18.07
N PRO A 29 -16.90 -30.70 16.82
CA PRO A 29 -16.11 -30.05 15.79
C PRO A 29 -16.95 -29.23 14.80
N SER A 30 -16.25 -28.75 13.77
CA SER A 30 -16.77 -28.33 12.47
C SER A 30 -17.13 -26.84 12.27
N ASP A 31 -16.43 -26.29 11.28
CA ASP A 31 -16.98 -25.38 10.29
C ASP A 31 -17.49 -24.02 10.75
N LEU A 32 -16.55 -23.11 10.98
CA LEU A 32 -16.77 -21.71 10.61
C LEU A 32 -15.57 -21.22 9.79
N LEU A 33 -15.56 -21.61 8.51
CA LEU A 33 -14.90 -20.79 7.50
C LEU A 33 -15.57 -19.41 7.54
N PRO A 34 -14.83 -18.31 7.76
CA PRO A 34 -15.43 -17.00 7.62
C PRO A 34 -15.82 -16.80 6.17
N VAL A 35 -17.11 -16.49 5.98
CA VAL A 35 -17.73 -16.12 4.72
C VAL A 35 -16.88 -15.04 4.02
N GLY A 36 -16.72 -15.20 2.71
CA GLY A 36 -15.73 -14.54 1.87
C GLY A 36 -15.44 -13.07 2.18
N ARG A 37 -14.29 -12.84 2.83
CA ARG A 37 -13.43 -11.70 2.52
C ARG A 37 -12.30 -12.27 1.69
N SER A 38 -12.27 -11.97 0.39
CA SER A 38 -11.07 -12.18 -0.43
C SER A 38 -10.01 -11.21 0.09
N THR A 39 -9.38 -11.59 1.20
CA THR A 39 -8.13 -11.00 1.62
C THR A 39 -7.11 -11.50 0.62
N PHE A 40 -6.46 -10.56 -0.06
CA PHE A 40 -5.23 -10.82 -0.79
C PHE A 40 -4.41 -11.80 0.05
N THR A 41 -4.27 -13.05 -0.43
CA THR A 41 -3.51 -14.08 0.28
C THR A 41 -2.14 -13.46 0.55
N GLY A 42 -1.76 -13.24 1.81
CA GLY A 42 -0.64 -12.34 2.15
C GLY A 42 0.75 -12.72 1.60
N LYS A 43 0.86 -13.87 0.92
CA LYS A 43 2.12 -14.43 0.41
C LYS A 43 2.69 -13.68 -0.81
N PRO A 44 1.97 -13.47 -1.94
CA PRO A 44 2.57 -12.87 -3.14
C PRO A 44 2.98 -11.40 -2.92
N LEU A 45 2.27 -10.66 -2.07
CA LEU A 45 2.61 -9.27 -1.75
C LEU A 45 3.83 -9.17 -0.84
N ALA A 46 3.99 -10.10 0.12
CA ALA A 46 5.15 -10.10 0.99
C ALA A 46 6.42 -10.44 0.20
N GLU A 47 6.36 -11.44 -0.68
CA GLU A 47 7.45 -11.82 -1.58
C GLU A 47 7.78 -10.69 -2.56
N GLU A 48 6.78 -10.10 -3.20
CA GLU A 48 6.99 -8.96 -4.10
C GLU A 48 7.64 -7.79 -3.33
N LYS A 49 7.09 -7.40 -2.17
CA LYS A 49 7.68 -6.34 -1.32
C LYS A 49 9.14 -6.60 -1.00
N ALA A 50 9.51 -7.81 -0.65
CA ALA A 50 10.89 -8.17 -0.33
C ALA A 50 11.82 -7.98 -1.55
N GLY A 51 11.37 -8.39 -2.74
CA GLY A 51 12.08 -8.16 -3.99
C GLY A 51 12.25 -6.68 -4.34
N LEU A 52 11.26 -5.85 -3.97
CA LEU A 52 11.28 -4.41 -4.23
C LEU A 52 12.22 -3.60 -3.32
N LEU A 53 12.57 -4.10 -2.13
CA LEU A 53 13.42 -3.36 -1.18
C LEU A 53 14.81 -3.00 -1.74
N THR A 54 15.31 -3.79 -2.68
CA THR A 54 16.60 -3.57 -3.36
C THR A 54 16.50 -2.62 -4.55
N GLN A 55 15.29 -2.22 -4.95
CA GLN A 55 15.08 -1.43 -6.15
C GLN A 55 15.35 0.07 -5.89
N PRO A 56 16.05 0.76 -6.81
CA PRO A 56 16.42 2.17 -6.64
C PRO A 56 15.22 3.14 -6.74
N TRP A 57 14.08 2.65 -7.22
CA TRP A 57 12.84 3.41 -7.38
C TRP A 57 11.80 3.09 -6.29
N TYR A 58 12.06 2.17 -5.36
CA TYR A 58 11.07 1.78 -4.35
C TYR A 58 11.26 2.55 -3.04
N SER A 59 10.21 3.25 -2.62
CA SER A 59 10.18 4.09 -1.41
C SER A 59 9.30 3.53 -0.28
N ALA A 60 8.92 2.25 -0.32
CA ALA A 60 8.20 1.56 0.75
C ALA A 60 7.01 2.37 1.34
N HIS A 61 7.02 2.68 2.63
CA HIS A 61 5.98 3.44 3.34
C HIS A 61 6.13 4.97 3.24
N CYS A 62 6.81 5.49 2.22
CA CYS A 62 6.96 6.93 2.03
C CYS A 62 5.61 7.62 1.78
N ASP A 63 5.42 8.75 2.45
CA ASP A 63 4.21 9.55 2.35
C ASP A 63 4.04 10.12 0.95
N ARG A 64 2.76 10.29 0.58
CA ARG A 64 2.41 10.88 -0.72
C ARG A 64 3.04 12.26 -0.92
N GLN A 65 3.01 13.11 0.10
CA GLN A 65 3.55 14.47 0.04
C GLN A 65 5.07 14.48 -0.12
N THR A 66 5.79 13.59 0.58
CA THR A 66 7.24 13.46 0.46
C THR A 66 7.63 13.05 -0.96
N VAL A 67 6.92 12.06 -1.53
CA VAL A 67 7.11 11.65 -2.93
C VAL A 67 6.87 12.82 -3.90
N GLU A 68 5.75 13.53 -3.74
CA GLU A 68 5.42 14.68 -4.59
C GLU A 68 6.53 15.74 -4.51
N ASN A 69 6.95 16.13 -3.30
CA ASN A 69 8.00 17.13 -3.08
C ASN A 69 9.34 16.70 -3.68
N THR A 70 9.78 15.46 -3.45
CA THR A 70 11.05 14.94 -3.99
C THR A 70 11.07 14.99 -5.52
N LEU A 71 9.98 14.55 -6.16
CA LEU A 71 9.88 14.54 -7.61
C LEU A 71 9.74 15.96 -8.20
N LEU A 72 8.97 16.84 -7.55
CA LEU A 72 8.83 18.25 -7.91
C LEU A 72 10.12 19.06 -7.70
N LEU A 73 10.97 18.66 -6.75
CA LEU A 73 12.27 19.27 -6.51
C LEU A 73 13.29 18.82 -7.56
N LEU A 74 13.26 17.53 -7.92
CA LEU A 74 14.14 16.98 -8.95
C LEU A 74 13.85 17.57 -10.35
N ARG A 75 12.58 17.94 -10.62
CA ARG A 75 12.12 18.56 -11.88
C ARG A 75 12.62 17.87 -13.14
N LYS A 76 12.66 16.54 -13.11
CA LYS A 76 13.20 15.72 -14.19
C LYS A 76 12.10 14.86 -14.79
N ASP A 77 11.72 15.14 -16.03
CA ASP A 77 10.67 14.39 -16.72
C ASP A 77 11.01 12.91 -16.81
N GLY A 78 10.01 12.07 -16.48
CA GLY A 78 10.20 10.63 -16.39
C GLY A 78 10.91 10.17 -15.12
N SER A 79 11.13 11.05 -14.14
CA SER A 79 11.48 10.62 -12.79
C SER A 79 10.29 9.95 -12.11
N TYR A 80 10.57 8.84 -11.43
CA TYR A 80 9.52 8.02 -10.88
C TYR A 80 9.94 7.30 -9.60
N THR A 81 8.93 6.95 -8.80
CA THR A 81 9.07 6.13 -7.61
C THR A 81 7.82 5.27 -7.41
N ILE A 82 7.96 4.13 -6.74
CA ILE A 82 6.85 3.29 -6.33
C ILE A 82 6.81 3.24 -4.81
N ARG A 83 5.63 3.53 -4.25
CA ARG A 83 5.34 3.42 -2.82
C ARG A 83 4.26 2.40 -2.56
N LEU A 84 4.17 1.99 -1.31
CA LEU A 84 3.03 1.24 -0.82
C LEU A 84 1.80 2.13 -0.78
N SER A 85 0.69 1.52 -1.16
CA SER A 85 -0.62 2.13 -1.03
C SER A 85 -1.16 1.91 0.39
N SER A 86 -2.00 2.83 0.85
CA SER A 86 -2.75 2.69 2.10
C SER A 86 -4.11 2.01 1.88
N ASP A 87 -4.27 1.28 0.76
CA ASP A 87 -5.53 0.64 0.38
C ASP A 87 -5.87 -0.49 1.36
N PRO A 88 -6.96 -0.37 2.14
CA PRO A 88 -7.30 -1.34 3.19
C PRO A 88 -7.79 -2.68 2.61
N GLN A 89 -8.18 -2.71 1.34
CA GLN A 89 -8.64 -3.92 0.65
C GLN A 89 -7.48 -4.74 0.06
N GLY A 90 -6.26 -4.17 -0.02
CA GLY A 90 -5.10 -4.84 -0.62
C GLY A 90 -5.20 -5.06 -2.12
N LEU A 91 -6.26 -4.57 -2.78
CA LEU A 91 -6.46 -4.70 -4.23
C LEU A 91 -5.52 -3.80 -5.02
N LYS A 92 -5.08 -2.69 -4.39
CA LYS A 92 -4.13 -1.73 -4.95
C LYS A 92 -2.92 -1.67 -4.04
N PRO A 93 -2.05 -2.69 -4.01
CA PRO A 93 -0.97 -2.77 -3.04
C PRO A 93 0.07 -1.65 -3.19
N PHE A 94 0.28 -1.14 -4.40
CA PHE A 94 1.30 -0.15 -4.68
C PHE A 94 0.74 1.06 -5.44
N THR A 95 1.48 2.16 -5.42
CA THR A 95 1.21 3.35 -6.21
C THR A 95 2.50 3.79 -6.89
N LEU A 96 2.45 3.88 -8.22
CA LEU A 96 3.47 4.49 -9.04
C LEU A 96 3.27 6.01 -9.06
N ALA A 97 4.31 6.75 -8.74
CA ALA A 97 4.37 8.20 -8.89
C ALA A 97 5.37 8.54 -10.00
N VAL A 98 4.96 9.37 -10.96
CA VAL A 98 5.80 9.81 -12.08
C VAL A 98 5.69 11.31 -12.22
N PHE A 99 6.82 12.00 -12.33
CA PHE A 99 6.86 13.42 -12.70
C PHE A 99 6.94 13.56 -14.21
N SER A 100 6.03 14.36 -14.75
CA SER A 100 6.00 14.72 -16.17
C SER A 100 5.36 16.08 -16.34
N HIS A 101 5.94 16.94 -17.17
CA HIS A 101 5.41 18.27 -17.53
C HIS A 101 5.02 19.14 -16.32
N GLY A 102 5.86 19.12 -15.27
CA GLY A 102 5.63 19.92 -14.06
C GLY A 102 4.55 19.38 -13.12
N HIS A 103 4.04 18.17 -13.36
CA HIS A 103 3.02 17.53 -12.56
C HIS A 103 3.43 16.13 -12.11
N VAL A 104 3.04 15.74 -10.89
CA VAL A 104 3.26 14.38 -10.35
C VAL A 104 1.98 13.58 -10.47
N TYR A 105 2.04 12.48 -11.23
CA TYR A 105 0.91 11.60 -11.48
C TYR A 105 0.95 10.39 -10.55
N HIS A 106 -0.13 10.16 -9.81
CA HIS A 106 -0.28 9.00 -8.93
C HIS A 106 -1.18 7.94 -9.57
N ILE A 107 -0.57 6.84 -9.96
CA ILE A 107 -1.21 5.73 -10.68
C ILE A 107 -1.20 4.52 -9.76
N PRO A 108 -2.37 3.99 -9.34
CA PRO A 108 -2.39 2.78 -8.54
C PRO A 108 -1.92 1.59 -9.37
N ILE A 109 -1.16 0.70 -8.73
CA ILE A 109 -0.83 -0.63 -9.26
C ILE A 109 -1.77 -1.59 -8.54
N ARG A 110 -2.61 -2.27 -9.31
CA ARG A 110 -3.63 -3.20 -8.83
C ARG A 110 -3.21 -4.64 -9.05
N TRP A 111 -3.62 -5.52 -8.15
CA TRP A 111 -3.48 -6.96 -8.30
C TRP A 111 -4.78 -7.56 -8.81
N LEU A 112 -4.69 -8.37 -9.86
CA LEU A 112 -5.82 -9.11 -10.42
C LEU A 112 -5.72 -10.56 -9.93
N GLU A 113 -6.43 -10.88 -8.85
CA GLU A 113 -6.42 -12.22 -8.25
C GLU A 113 -6.77 -13.32 -9.25
N ALA A 114 -7.75 -13.07 -10.14
CA ALA A 114 -8.17 -14.03 -11.15
C ALA A 114 -7.08 -14.37 -12.19
N GLN A 115 -6.12 -13.47 -12.40
CA GLN A 115 -5.03 -13.64 -13.38
C GLN A 115 -3.67 -13.86 -12.71
N GLY A 116 -3.57 -13.63 -11.39
CA GLY A 116 -2.30 -13.65 -10.67
C GLY A 116 -1.30 -12.62 -11.22
N GLN A 117 -1.76 -11.46 -11.65
CA GLN A 117 -0.94 -10.44 -12.33
C GLN A 117 -1.24 -9.02 -11.86
N TYR A 118 -0.26 -8.15 -12.01
CA TYR A 118 -0.35 -6.72 -11.74
C TYR A 118 -0.76 -5.94 -12.99
N ALA A 119 -1.56 -4.88 -12.79
CA ALA A 119 -1.86 -3.90 -13.82
C ALA A 119 -1.73 -2.48 -13.28
N LEU A 120 -1.49 -1.51 -14.17
CA LEU A 120 -1.54 -0.09 -13.83
C LEU A 120 -2.95 0.48 -14.04
N GLY A 121 -3.31 1.45 -13.21
CA GLY A 121 -4.48 2.29 -13.42
C GLY A 121 -5.62 2.01 -12.43
N ARG A 122 -6.63 2.87 -12.50
CA ARG A 122 -7.80 2.84 -11.61
C ARG A 122 -8.90 1.88 -12.06
N GLU A 123 -9.04 1.69 -13.36
CA GLU A 123 -10.11 0.94 -14.00
C GLU A 123 -9.53 -0.23 -14.75
N SER A 124 -10.25 -1.36 -14.76
CA SER A 124 -9.90 -2.47 -15.62
C SER A 124 -10.34 -2.18 -17.04
N ARG A 125 -9.38 -1.93 -17.93
CA ARG A 125 -9.65 -1.90 -19.36
C ARG A 125 -9.22 -3.21 -19.98
N SER A 126 -9.93 -3.65 -21.01
CA SER A 126 -9.58 -4.83 -21.81
C SER A 126 -8.21 -4.69 -22.48
N SER A 127 -7.72 -3.47 -22.65
CA SER A 127 -6.38 -3.15 -23.16
C SER A 127 -5.32 -2.98 -22.07
N ASP A 128 -5.64 -3.23 -20.80
CA ASP A 128 -4.65 -3.12 -19.74
C ASP A 128 -3.59 -4.19 -19.91
N LYS A 129 -2.33 -3.77 -19.86
CA LYS A 129 -1.22 -4.71 -19.83
C LYS A 129 -1.11 -5.33 -18.44
N LEU A 130 -1.01 -6.63 -18.43
CA LEU A 130 -0.83 -7.42 -17.24
C LEU A 130 0.62 -7.85 -17.11
N PHE A 131 1.13 -7.83 -15.88
CA PHE A 131 2.53 -8.07 -15.57
C PHE A 131 2.64 -9.07 -14.43
N PRO A 132 3.56 -10.04 -14.50
CA PRO A 132 3.75 -11.00 -13.41
C PRO A 132 4.31 -10.34 -12.14
N THR A 133 5.15 -9.30 -12.27
CA THR A 133 5.77 -8.58 -11.14
C THR A 133 5.79 -7.08 -11.37
N VAL A 134 5.94 -6.29 -10.30
CA VAL A 134 6.07 -4.82 -10.38
C VAL A 134 7.39 -4.45 -11.07
N ALA A 135 8.45 -5.22 -10.88
CA ALA A 135 9.70 -5.02 -11.60
C ALA A 135 9.53 -5.16 -13.12
N SER A 136 8.81 -6.19 -13.59
CA SER A 136 8.52 -6.37 -15.02
C SER A 136 7.65 -5.26 -15.60
N LEU A 137 6.70 -4.75 -14.79
CA LEU A 137 5.88 -3.58 -15.12
C LEU A 137 6.76 -2.35 -15.31
N VAL A 138 7.67 -2.06 -14.38
CA VAL A 138 8.59 -0.91 -14.48
C VAL A 138 9.51 -1.04 -15.70
N GLN A 139 10.08 -2.22 -15.92
CA GLN A 139 10.93 -2.49 -17.07
C GLN A 139 10.19 -2.28 -18.40
N HIS A 140 8.91 -2.67 -18.46
CA HIS A 140 8.11 -2.45 -19.66
C HIS A 140 7.93 -0.96 -19.95
N PHE A 141 7.56 -0.18 -18.94
CA PHE A 141 7.27 1.25 -19.08
C PHE A 141 8.52 2.15 -19.11
N SER A 142 9.72 1.59 -18.91
CA SER A 142 10.96 2.30 -19.22
C SER A 142 11.20 2.39 -20.73
N GLN A 143 10.75 1.37 -21.48
CA GLN A 143 10.87 1.31 -22.94
C GLN A 143 9.63 1.86 -23.64
N HIS A 144 8.46 1.63 -23.07
CA HIS A 144 7.17 1.98 -23.67
C HIS A 144 6.52 3.14 -22.92
N PRO A 145 6.05 4.19 -23.62
CA PRO A 145 5.36 5.29 -22.97
C PRO A 145 4.04 4.84 -22.33
N LEU A 146 3.81 5.23 -21.07
CA LEU A 146 2.51 5.12 -20.42
C LEU A 146 1.71 6.41 -20.60
N LEU A 147 0.39 6.26 -20.76
CA LEU A 147 -0.54 7.39 -20.81
C LEU A 147 -0.83 7.89 -19.38
N LEU A 148 -0.45 9.14 -19.13
CA LEU A 148 -0.72 9.90 -17.93
C LEU A 148 -1.93 10.79 -18.17
N VAL A 149 -2.96 10.65 -17.34
CA VAL A 149 -4.19 11.44 -17.46
C VAL A 149 -4.36 12.28 -16.20
N ASN A 150 -4.37 13.60 -16.37
CA ASN A 150 -4.68 14.53 -15.29
C ASN A 150 -6.19 14.71 -15.20
N ARG A 151 -6.80 14.25 -14.10
CA ARG A 151 -8.25 14.37 -13.88
C ARG A 151 -8.71 15.81 -13.61
N CYS A 152 -7.83 16.71 -13.17
CA CYS A 152 -8.18 18.10 -12.88
C CYS A 152 -8.12 19.01 -14.11
N GLY A 153 -7.25 18.71 -15.09
CA GLY A 153 -7.04 19.56 -16.26
C GLY A 153 -7.44 18.93 -17.60
N GLY A 154 -7.85 17.67 -17.63
CA GLY A 154 -8.10 16.92 -18.87
C GLY A 154 -6.85 16.64 -19.70
N ASP A 155 -5.68 17.05 -19.23
CA ASP A 155 -4.41 16.88 -19.90
C ASP A 155 -4.00 15.40 -19.97
N ARG A 156 -3.53 14.99 -21.15
CA ARG A 156 -3.20 13.61 -21.49
C ARG A 156 -1.81 13.60 -22.09
N GLN A 157 -0.86 13.08 -21.33
CA GLN A 157 0.55 13.07 -21.72
C GLN A 157 1.10 11.66 -21.73
N HIS A 158 2.15 11.45 -22.48
CA HIS A 158 2.87 10.18 -22.52
C HIS A 158 4.20 10.35 -21.81
N ALA A 159 4.55 9.44 -20.91
CA ALA A 159 5.83 9.45 -20.22
C ALA A 159 6.43 8.06 -20.18
N ARG A 160 7.75 7.97 -20.12
CA ARG A 160 8.48 6.73 -19.84
C ARG A 160 9.09 6.80 -18.45
N LEU A 161 9.31 5.64 -17.85
CA LEU A 161 9.99 5.52 -16.57
C LEU A 161 11.50 5.54 -16.79
N LEU A 162 12.09 6.73 -16.78
CA LEU A 162 13.49 6.94 -17.19
C LEU A 162 14.44 7.06 -16.00
N PHE A 163 14.01 7.76 -14.95
CA PHE A 163 14.89 8.12 -13.84
C PHE A 163 14.36 7.55 -12.52
N PRO A 164 14.85 6.38 -12.10
CA PRO A 164 14.46 5.81 -10.81
C PRO A 164 14.87 6.75 -9.69
N THR A 165 13.93 7.09 -8.82
CA THR A 165 14.13 8.02 -7.71
C THR A 165 13.60 7.39 -6.43
N LYS A 166 14.37 7.51 -5.36
CA LYS A 166 13.94 7.14 -4.01
C LYS A 166 13.63 8.43 -3.24
N ALA A 167 12.36 8.56 -2.85
CA ALA A 167 11.88 9.56 -1.90
C ALA A 167 12.03 9.06 -0.47
#